data_AF-A0A9E8NE01-F1
#
_entry.id   AF-A0A9E8NE01-F1
#
_cell.length_a   1.000
_cell.length_b   1.000
_cell.length_c   1.000
_cell.angle_alpha   90.00
_cell.angle_beta   90.00
_cell.angle_gamma   90.00
#
_symmetry.space_group_name_H-M   'P 1'
#
loop_
_entity.id
_entity.type
_entity.pdbx_description
1 polymer ?
#
loop_
_entity_poly.entity_id
_entity_poly.type
_entity_poly.pdbx_seq_one_letter_code
_entity_poly.pdbx_strand_id
1 'polypeptide(L)'
;MKEEWFTNSYRNWFYKFGSIFIVLIVTYAVLHAFRIYEGEEIVNFTDQEKASITTLVDNYISSDSTNPDKKNIPEKLRDNIVTNLEKFVTARYKLDSSSKSDLKQFLVQFANSGFAPSLLIEFKIRVHSYFWLTEDGVFLEIIFWSLFGVLCSLFFYVSESMAKNEFKTNQEYIHAAKLFYAPITTLVVYFSINALVSNGEVNLNNLKHGLIILSYVLGFFSGRTIDLLSRIKDLILPAGNQEKKEGATDDDFEKLDEESQHQLIVQAIEVNDEKWRTTLPNIQSIGSGKKYIKDKKTALNAIVFEVKKKELNIDDEDKVPTEIEFQGYRIPTDVQERSSLVTTQARRGPGSSVSRIELDDGGTIGLKVFKKIDDKVQPFLLSCYHVLCLSELRDKILRVEKGVTTSDPKVVSPARRKDDKDVSHNIVGTVEEGTLNTFLDAAIARLTSEHAIELTVGGKLPSQIYDLKKSDEDSSFVVQSWGAASAQPSPFKKVLKISDNPSIIYDGIGSKVMKHLIQTEKISQSGDSGAPVFTMDGKVVGIIVGGDEVSVSYILPIRRILNTLSVRLTTS
;
A
#
# COMPACT_ATOMS: atom_id res chain seq x y z
N MET A 1 -8.79 -16.94 -50.65
CA MET A 1 -8.91 -15.83 -49.70
C MET A 1 -9.35 -14.61 -50.48
N LYS A 2 -10.64 -14.27 -50.43
CA LYS A 2 -11.19 -13.09 -51.10
C LYS A 2 -10.93 -11.87 -50.22
N GLU A 3 -10.45 -10.79 -50.83
CA GLU A 3 -10.35 -9.45 -50.27
C GLU A 3 -11.75 -8.85 -50.02
N GLU A 4 -12.50 -9.38 -49.06
CA GLU A 4 -13.67 -8.72 -48.47
C GLU A 4 -13.30 -7.96 -47.19
N TRP A 5 -12.10 -7.37 -47.16
CA TRP A 5 -11.64 -6.63 -45.99
C TRP A 5 -12.14 -5.18 -46.09
N PHE A 6 -13.01 -4.82 -45.13
CA PHE A 6 -13.73 -3.55 -44.96
C PHE A 6 -15.00 -3.36 -45.79
N THR A 7 -16.13 -3.88 -45.28
CA THR A 7 -17.45 -3.39 -45.70
C THR A 7 -17.56 -1.88 -45.43
N ASN A 8 -18.31 -1.15 -46.27
CA ASN A 8 -18.46 0.32 -46.18
C ASN A 8 -18.88 0.83 -44.78
N SER A 9 -19.54 -0.01 -43.97
CA SER A 9 -19.98 0.38 -42.62
C SER A 9 -18.83 0.64 -41.65
N TYR A 10 -17.76 -0.18 -41.67
CA TYR A 10 -16.63 -0.03 -40.73
C TYR A 10 -15.85 1.26 -40.97
N ARG A 11 -15.64 1.61 -42.25
CA ARG A 11 -14.97 2.86 -42.63
C ARG A 11 -15.78 4.08 -42.18
N ASN A 12 -17.11 4.02 -42.31
CA ASN A 12 -17.99 5.11 -41.89
C ASN A 12 -17.91 5.39 -40.38
N TRP A 13 -17.83 4.36 -39.54
CA TRP A 13 -17.68 4.55 -38.09
C TRP A 13 -16.38 5.28 -37.76
N PHE A 14 -15.25 4.79 -38.29
CA PHE A 14 -13.94 5.37 -38.00
C PHE A 14 -13.86 6.84 -38.45
N TYR A 15 -14.39 7.18 -39.62
CA TYR A 15 -14.41 8.57 -40.08
C TYR A 15 -15.31 9.48 -39.23
N LYS A 16 -16.46 8.99 -38.77
CA LYS A 16 -17.36 9.78 -37.90
C LYS A 16 -16.72 10.10 -36.54
N PHE A 17 -16.20 9.10 -35.84
CA PHE A 17 -15.58 9.33 -34.53
C PHE A 17 -14.19 9.97 -34.66
N GLY A 18 -13.47 9.66 -35.75
CA GLY A 18 -12.23 10.33 -36.18
C GLY A 18 -12.40 11.83 -36.37
N SER A 19 -13.44 12.25 -37.10
CA SER A 19 -13.69 13.67 -37.32
C SER A 19 -14.09 14.39 -36.03
N ILE A 20 -14.93 13.77 -35.18
CA ILE A 20 -15.27 14.31 -33.85
C ILE A 20 -14.01 14.51 -33.00
N PHE A 21 -13.09 13.54 -33.00
CA PHE A 21 -11.84 13.63 -32.26
C PHE A 21 -10.93 14.75 -32.76
N ILE A 22 -10.78 14.89 -34.08
CA ILE A 22 -9.99 15.99 -34.67
C ILE A 22 -10.61 17.34 -34.33
N VAL A 23 -11.94 17.48 -34.48
CA VAL A 23 -12.65 18.73 -34.13
C VAL A 23 -12.44 19.06 -32.67
N LEU A 24 -12.57 18.09 -31.77
CA LEU A 24 -12.36 18.28 -30.33
C LEU A 24 -10.95 18.82 -30.03
N ILE A 25 -9.91 18.20 -30.60
CA ILE A 25 -8.51 18.64 -30.42
C ILE A 25 -8.28 20.05 -30.98
N VAL A 26 -8.76 20.31 -32.21
CA VAL A 26 -8.58 21.61 -32.86
C VAL A 26 -9.29 22.70 -32.09
N THR A 27 -10.52 22.45 -31.62
CA THR A 27 -11.26 23.41 -30.78
C THR A 27 -10.50 23.73 -29.51
N TYR A 28 -9.99 22.73 -28.80
CA TYR A 28 -9.19 22.94 -27.59
C TYR A 28 -7.90 23.73 -27.88
N ALA A 29 -7.17 23.33 -28.93
CA ALA A 29 -5.95 24.03 -29.34
C ALA A 29 -6.21 25.49 -29.73
N VAL A 30 -7.32 25.77 -30.44
CA VAL A 30 -7.75 27.14 -30.79
C VAL A 30 -8.09 27.94 -29.54
N LEU A 31 -8.86 27.38 -28.61
CA LEU A 31 -9.22 28.06 -27.35
C LEU A 31 -7.96 28.49 -26.56
N HIS A 32 -6.95 27.63 -26.47
CA HIS A 32 -5.68 27.96 -25.83
C HIS A 32 -4.80 28.91 -26.66
N ALA A 33 -4.69 28.69 -27.97
CA ALA A 33 -3.81 29.49 -28.84
C ALA A 33 -4.26 30.95 -28.93
N PHE A 34 -5.57 31.19 -29.01
CA PHE A 34 -6.13 32.53 -29.05
C PHE A 34 -6.33 33.15 -27.66
N ARG A 35 -5.95 32.44 -26.58
CA ARG A 35 -6.12 32.86 -25.18
C ARG A 35 -7.54 33.37 -24.90
N ILE A 36 -8.54 32.69 -25.47
CA ILE A 36 -9.96 33.04 -25.25
C ILE A 36 -10.27 32.92 -23.75
N TYR A 37 -9.62 31.97 -23.08
CA TYR A 37 -9.55 31.85 -21.63
C TYR A 37 -8.08 31.78 -21.22
N GLU A 38 -7.65 32.70 -20.36
CA GLU A 38 -6.31 32.61 -19.77
C GLU A 38 -6.29 31.43 -18.79
N GLY A 39 -5.35 30.51 -19.00
CA GLY A 39 -5.12 29.42 -18.06
C GLY A 39 -4.55 30.00 -16.76
N GLU A 40 -5.22 29.69 -15.67
CA GLU A 40 -4.83 30.08 -14.33
C GLU A 40 -4.89 28.87 -13.40
N GLU A 41 -4.05 28.88 -12.38
CA GLU A 41 -4.05 27.92 -11.30
C GLU A 41 -3.93 28.67 -9.97
N ILE A 42 -4.65 28.19 -8.96
CA ILE A 42 -4.44 28.65 -7.58
C ILE A 42 -3.41 27.74 -6.91
N VAL A 43 -2.27 28.30 -6.50
CA VAL A 43 -1.20 27.61 -5.78
C VAL A 43 -1.07 28.14 -4.36
N ASN A 44 -0.70 27.26 -3.43
CA ASN A 44 -0.26 27.68 -2.09
C ASN A 44 1.26 27.74 -2.07
N PHE A 45 1.81 28.50 -1.13
CA PHE A 45 3.24 28.39 -0.82
C PHE A 45 3.59 26.97 -0.38
N THR A 46 4.66 26.43 -0.94
CA THR A 46 5.30 25.21 -0.45
C THR A 46 5.89 25.44 0.94
N ASP A 47 6.12 24.38 1.71
CA ASP A 47 6.72 24.53 3.05
C ASP A 47 8.14 25.09 2.99
N GLN A 48 8.87 24.79 1.91
CA GLN A 48 10.17 25.40 1.64
C GLN A 48 10.07 26.91 1.38
N GLU A 49 9.05 27.36 0.65
CA GLU A 49 8.82 28.79 0.40
C GLU A 49 8.38 29.51 1.67
N LYS A 50 7.49 28.92 2.48
CA LYS A 50 7.12 29.45 3.79
C LYS A 50 8.34 29.61 4.69
N ALA A 51 9.20 28.59 4.73
CA ALA A 51 10.45 28.63 5.49
C ALA A 51 11.40 29.72 4.95
N SER A 52 11.51 29.86 3.62
CA SER A 52 12.33 30.88 2.97
C SER A 52 11.83 32.30 3.25
N ILE A 53 10.51 32.52 3.20
CA ILE A 53 9.84 33.78 3.55
C ILE A 53 10.11 34.11 5.02
N THR A 54 9.93 33.14 5.92
CA THR A 54 10.16 33.31 7.36
C THR A 54 11.62 33.68 7.64
N THR A 55 12.56 32.96 7.02
CA THR A 55 14.01 33.23 7.13
C THR A 55 14.37 34.61 6.60
N LEU A 56 13.77 35.02 5.47
CA LEU A 56 14.02 36.34 4.90
C LEU A 56 13.55 37.44 5.86
N VAL A 57 12.35 37.31 6.43
CA VAL A 57 11.81 38.23 7.45
C VAL A 57 12.73 38.28 8.67
N ASP A 58 13.12 37.12 9.21
CA ASP A 58 13.97 37.03 10.41
C ASP A 58 15.35 37.68 10.20
N ASN A 59 15.94 37.52 9.00
CA ASN A 59 17.20 38.16 8.66
C ASN A 59 17.11 39.69 8.62
N TYR A 60 16.02 40.25 8.07
CA TYR A 60 15.81 41.71 8.08
C TYR A 60 15.62 42.23 9.51
N ILE A 61 14.85 41.54 10.34
CA ILE A 61 14.58 41.96 11.73
C ILE A 61 15.85 41.87 12.58
N SER A 62 16.62 40.78 12.45
CA SER A 62 17.86 40.57 13.21
C SER A 62 18.97 41.58 12.86
N SER A 63 18.90 42.17 11.66
CA SER A 63 19.86 43.21 11.23
C SER A 63 19.60 44.58 11.89
N ASP A 64 18.41 44.80 12.47
CA ASP A 64 18.07 46.02 13.19
C ASP A 64 18.29 45.82 14.70
N SER A 65 19.46 46.24 15.18
CA SER A 65 19.91 46.05 16.58
C SER A 65 19.03 46.71 17.65
N THR A 66 18.00 47.47 17.27
CA THR A 66 17.29 48.39 18.18
C THR A 66 15.97 47.85 18.75
N ASN A 67 15.38 46.78 18.21
CA ASN A 67 14.13 46.24 18.78
C ASN A 67 13.82 44.78 18.33
N PRO A 68 13.73 43.78 19.23
CA PRO A 68 13.47 42.39 18.86
C PRO A 68 11.98 42.04 18.66
N ASP A 69 11.04 42.94 18.97
CA ASP A 69 9.61 42.64 18.86
C ASP A 69 9.09 42.82 17.42
N LYS A 70 8.70 41.71 16.78
CA LYS A 70 8.14 41.67 15.41
C LYS A 70 6.89 42.54 15.24
N LYS A 71 6.18 42.91 16.31
CA LYS A 71 5.00 43.78 16.24
C LYS A 71 5.35 45.28 16.14
N ASN A 72 6.55 45.67 16.55
CA ASN A 72 6.97 47.06 16.67
C ASN A 72 8.06 47.45 15.66
N ILE A 73 7.97 46.90 14.44
CA ILE A 73 8.93 47.19 13.36
C ILE A 73 8.64 48.58 12.75
N PRO A 74 9.67 49.44 12.58
CA PRO A 74 9.53 50.73 11.91
C PRO A 74 8.89 50.60 10.53
N GLU A 75 7.99 51.51 10.17
CA GLU A 75 7.23 51.50 8.90
C GLU A 75 8.15 51.37 7.68
N LYS A 76 9.26 52.11 7.65
CA LYS A 76 10.24 52.05 6.55
C LYS A 76 10.90 50.67 6.40
N LEU A 77 11.19 49.98 7.50
CA LEU A 77 11.76 48.62 7.45
C LEU A 77 10.70 47.62 7.00
N ARG A 78 9.46 47.79 7.47
CA ARG A 78 8.29 46.99 7.05
C ARG A 78 8.07 47.06 5.55
N ASP A 79 8.06 48.26 4.97
CA ASP A 79 7.90 48.47 3.53
C ASP A 79 9.02 47.83 2.70
N ASN A 80 10.25 47.87 3.22
CA ASN A 80 11.40 47.21 2.60
C ASN A 80 11.23 45.68 2.62
N ILE A 81 10.81 45.10 3.74
CA ILE A 81 10.54 43.65 3.84
C ILE A 81 9.43 43.26 2.85
N VAL A 82 8.32 44.00 2.82
CA VAL A 82 7.20 43.75 1.89
C VAL A 82 7.67 43.80 0.44
N THR A 83 8.45 44.83 0.07
CA THR A 83 8.98 44.98 -1.30
C THR A 83 9.88 43.81 -1.69
N ASN A 84 10.73 43.32 -0.78
CA ASN A 84 11.62 42.20 -1.07
C ASN A 84 10.88 40.86 -1.11
N LEU A 85 9.85 40.67 -0.29
CA LEU A 85 8.96 39.52 -0.38
C LEU A 85 8.17 39.53 -1.70
N GLU A 86 7.64 40.67 -2.11
CA GLU A 86 6.96 40.82 -3.40
C GLU A 86 7.89 40.44 -4.56
N LYS A 87 9.14 40.92 -4.55
CA LYS A 87 10.17 40.52 -5.52
C LYS A 87 10.47 39.02 -5.47
N PHE A 88 10.60 38.44 -4.28
CA PHE A 88 10.88 37.01 -4.10
C PHE A 88 9.77 36.12 -4.70
N VAL A 89 8.50 36.52 -4.51
CA VAL A 89 7.33 35.79 -5.00
C VAL A 89 7.15 36.01 -6.51
N THR A 90 7.24 37.26 -6.98
CA THR A 90 7.10 37.58 -8.42
C THR A 90 8.26 37.05 -9.28
N ALA A 91 9.43 36.79 -8.71
CA ALA A 91 10.53 36.11 -9.41
C ALA A 91 10.25 34.63 -9.67
N ARG A 92 9.39 34.00 -8.85
CA ARG A 92 9.03 32.58 -8.96
C ARG A 92 7.75 32.38 -9.77
N TYR A 93 6.77 33.25 -9.56
CA TYR A 93 5.46 33.12 -10.17
C TYR A 93 5.22 34.21 -11.22
N LYS A 94 4.73 33.78 -12.38
CA LYS A 94 4.23 34.70 -13.40
C LYS A 94 2.84 35.18 -12.99
N LEU A 95 2.80 36.32 -12.29
CA LEU A 95 1.59 36.97 -11.83
C LEU A 95 1.13 38.04 -12.83
N ASP A 96 -0.17 38.06 -13.10
CA ASP A 96 -0.83 39.15 -13.82
C ASP A 96 -0.92 40.42 -12.95
N SER A 97 -1.43 41.51 -13.51
CA SER A 97 -1.53 42.78 -12.77
C SER A 97 -2.49 42.68 -11.58
N SER A 98 -3.57 41.91 -11.68
CA SER A 98 -4.53 41.75 -10.59
C SER A 98 -3.91 40.96 -9.44
N SER A 99 -3.32 39.79 -9.73
CA SER A 99 -2.72 38.93 -8.70
C SER A 99 -1.50 39.58 -8.04
N LYS A 100 -0.77 40.46 -8.75
CA LYS A 100 0.28 41.29 -8.12
C LYS A 100 -0.30 42.28 -7.11
N SER A 101 -1.41 42.91 -7.43
CA SER A 101 -2.11 43.82 -6.51
C SER A 101 -2.60 43.07 -5.27
N ASP A 102 -3.22 41.90 -5.47
CA ASP A 102 -3.73 41.05 -4.38
C ASP A 102 -2.60 40.55 -3.49
N LEU A 103 -1.49 40.10 -4.09
CA LEU A 103 -0.28 39.72 -3.36
C LEU A 103 0.26 40.87 -2.52
N LYS A 104 0.34 42.08 -3.08
CA LYS A 104 0.83 43.25 -2.36
C LYS A 104 -0.06 43.59 -1.18
N GLN A 105 -1.38 43.58 -1.36
CA GLN A 105 -2.34 43.81 -0.28
C GLN A 105 -2.20 42.76 0.82
N PHE A 106 -2.07 41.49 0.46
CA PHE A 106 -1.81 40.40 1.39
C PHE A 106 -0.49 40.60 2.16
N LEU A 107 0.61 40.93 1.48
CA LEU A 107 1.91 41.12 2.13
C LEU A 107 1.89 42.29 3.13
N VAL A 108 1.13 43.35 2.84
CA VAL A 108 0.88 44.44 3.80
C VAL A 108 0.11 43.94 5.02
N GLN A 109 -0.94 43.14 4.83
CA GLN A 109 -1.69 42.53 5.94
C GLN A 109 -0.81 41.57 6.76
N PHE A 110 -0.03 40.73 6.10
CA PHE A 110 0.95 39.83 6.71
C PHE A 110 1.96 40.60 7.55
N ALA A 111 2.50 41.70 7.03
CA ALA A 111 3.41 42.58 7.77
C ALA A 111 2.73 43.25 8.98
N ASN A 112 1.50 43.74 8.82
CA ASN A 112 0.72 44.35 9.91
C ASN A 112 0.34 43.37 11.02
N SER A 113 0.28 42.07 10.72
CA SER A 113 0.07 41.01 11.71
C SER A 113 1.32 40.64 12.53
N GLY A 114 2.47 41.24 12.24
CA GLY A 114 3.76 40.84 12.81
C GLY A 114 4.35 39.61 12.14
N PHE A 115 4.06 39.39 10.84
CA PHE A 115 4.58 38.29 10.03
C PHE A 115 4.23 36.89 10.57
N ALA A 116 2.97 36.69 11.02
CA ALA A 116 2.50 35.43 11.57
C ALA A 116 2.48 34.30 10.49
N PRO A 117 3.27 33.21 10.63
CA PRO A 117 3.38 32.17 9.60
C PRO A 117 2.05 31.49 9.21
N SER A 118 1.05 31.51 10.10
CA SER A 118 -0.28 30.98 9.83
C SER A 118 -0.97 31.67 8.64
N LEU A 119 -0.75 32.97 8.42
CA LEU A 119 -1.33 33.70 7.29
C LEU A 119 -0.78 33.23 5.93
N LEU A 120 0.44 32.68 5.90
CA LEU A 120 1.02 32.10 4.68
C LEU A 120 0.34 30.78 4.29
N ILE A 121 -0.35 30.12 5.22
CA ILE A 121 -1.11 28.89 4.96
C ILE A 121 -2.44 29.21 4.27
N GLU A 122 -3.04 30.34 4.64
CA GLU A 122 -4.36 30.75 4.15
C GLU A 122 -4.30 31.43 2.77
N PHE A 123 -3.17 32.05 2.44
CA PHE A 123 -3.03 32.79 1.18
C PHE A 123 -2.87 31.88 -0.02
N LYS A 124 -3.72 32.12 -1.02
CA LYS A 124 -3.82 31.41 -2.28
C LYS A 124 -3.36 32.34 -3.40
N ILE A 125 -2.32 31.96 -4.13
CA ILE A 125 -1.74 32.74 -5.22
C ILE A 125 -2.38 32.27 -6.52
N ARG A 126 -2.95 33.19 -7.30
CA ARG A 126 -3.39 32.93 -8.67
C ARG A 126 -2.20 33.12 -9.59
N VAL A 127 -1.81 32.07 -10.30
CA VAL A 127 -0.64 32.03 -11.20
C VAL A 127 -1.07 31.60 -12.58
N HIS A 128 -0.35 32.06 -13.60
CA HIS A 128 -0.60 31.61 -14.95
C HIS A 128 -0.32 30.10 -15.10
N SER A 129 -1.26 29.36 -15.69
CA SER A 129 -1.16 27.94 -15.99
C SER A 129 -1.48 27.68 -17.46
N TYR A 130 -1.06 26.53 -17.97
CA TYR A 130 -1.46 26.10 -19.31
C TYR A 130 -2.93 25.66 -19.32
N PHE A 131 -3.39 25.06 -18.23
CA PHE A 131 -4.73 24.49 -18.07
C PHE A 131 -5.66 25.48 -17.36
N TRP A 132 -6.97 25.32 -17.57
CA TRP A 132 -7.99 26.11 -16.87
C TRP A 132 -8.33 25.46 -15.52
N LEU A 133 -7.46 25.65 -14.52
CA LEU A 133 -7.58 25.00 -13.20
C LEU A 133 -8.23 25.88 -12.13
N THR A 134 -8.91 26.95 -12.54
CA THR A 134 -9.63 27.89 -11.68
C THR A 134 -11.07 28.07 -12.14
N GLU A 135 -11.92 28.40 -11.16
CA GLU A 135 -13.32 28.82 -11.38
C GLU A 135 -14.08 27.86 -12.31
N ASP A 136 -14.85 28.41 -13.25
CA ASP A 136 -15.67 27.65 -14.19
C ASP A 136 -14.84 26.92 -15.27
N GLY A 137 -13.59 27.33 -15.47
CA GLY A 137 -12.68 26.74 -16.44
C GLY A 137 -12.37 25.26 -16.16
N VAL A 138 -12.38 24.88 -14.88
CA VAL A 138 -12.17 23.48 -14.45
C VAL A 138 -13.19 22.54 -15.07
N PHE A 139 -14.44 22.98 -15.24
CA PHE A 139 -15.48 22.13 -15.82
C PHE A 139 -15.22 21.87 -17.30
N LEU A 140 -14.66 22.85 -18.02
CA LEU A 140 -14.26 22.67 -19.41
C LEU A 140 -13.12 21.65 -19.54
N GLU A 141 -12.14 21.69 -18.63
CA GLU A 141 -11.06 20.68 -18.58
C GLU A 141 -11.63 19.28 -18.30
N ILE A 142 -12.49 19.12 -17.30
CA ILE A 142 -13.11 17.83 -16.97
C ILE A 142 -13.88 17.27 -18.19
N ILE A 143 -14.70 18.11 -18.84
CA ILE A 143 -15.48 17.72 -20.02
C ILE A 143 -14.56 17.32 -21.17
N PHE A 144 -13.56 18.16 -21.47
CA PHE A 144 -12.64 17.90 -22.57
C PHE A 144 -11.87 16.59 -22.36
N TRP A 145 -11.23 16.42 -21.20
CA TRP A 145 -10.38 15.26 -20.93
C TRP A 145 -11.18 13.97 -20.80
N SER A 146 -12.41 14.02 -20.27
CA SER A 146 -13.30 12.85 -20.26
C SER A 146 -13.76 12.47 -21.67
N LEU A 147 -14.15 13.42 -22.52
CA LEU A 147 -14.46 13.17 -23.94
C LEU A 147 -13.27 12.58 -24.69
N PHE A 148 -12.09 13.15 -24.47
CA PHE A 148 -10.84 12.67 -25.06
C PHE A 148 -10.56 11.22 -24.64
N GLY A 149 -10.71 10.90 -23.35
CA GLY A 149 -10.62 9.54 -22.82
C GLY A 149 -11.60 8.57 -23.47
N VAL A 150 -12.88 8.95 -23.60
CA VAL A 150 -13.90 8.12 -24.28
C VAL A 150 -13.50 7.85 -25.72
N LEU A 151 -13.08 8.86 -26.47
CA LEU A 151 -12.69 8.71 -27.87
C LEU A 151 -11.47 7.79 -28.02
N CYS A 152 -10.45 7.93 -27.17
CA CYS A 152 -9.31 7.00 -27.14
C CYS A 152 -9.74 5.56 -26.85
N SER A 153 -10.63 5.38 -25.88
CA SER A 153 -11.19 4.07 -25.53
C SER A 153 -11.97 3.46 -26.68
N LEU A 154 -12.80 4.25 -27.35
CA LEU A 154 -13.52 3.82 -28.54
C LEU A 154 -12.55 3.41 -29.66
N PHE A 155 -11.53 4.22 -29.98
CA PHE A 155 -10.53 3.84 -30.99
C PHE A 155 -9.83 2.54 -30.63
N PHE A 156 -9.46 2.33 -29.38
CA PHE A 156 -8.79 1.11 -28.95
C PHE A 156 -9.71 -0.11 -29.06
N TYR A 157 -10.83 -0.13 -28.31
CA TYR A 157 -11.67 -1.31 -28.19
C TYR A 157 -12.47 -1.63 -29.46
N VAL A 158 -12.91 -0.61 -30.20
CA VAL A 158 -13.62 -0.85 -31.46
C VAL A 158 -12.64 -1.34 -32.53
N SER A 159 -11.44 -0.78 -32.62
CA SER A 159 -10.44 -1.29 -33.59
C SER A 159 -10.04 -2.73 -33.25
N GLU A 160 -9.90 -3.07 -31.97
CA GLU A 160 -9.64 -4.45 -31.54
C GLU A 160 -10.81 -5.38 -31.90
N SER A 161 -12.05 -4.98 -31.62
CA SER A 161 -13.25 -5.76 -31.96
C SER A 161 -13.41 -5.93 -33.48
N MET A 162 -13.06 -4.91 -34.27
CA MET A 162 -13.03 -4.99 -35.73
C MET A 162 -11.96 -5.96 -36.22
N ALA A 163 -10.75 -5.93 -35.64
CA ALA A 163 -9.68 -6.86 -35.98
C ALA A 163 -10.05 -8.34 -35.70
N LYS A 164 -10.90 -8.57 -34.69
CA LYS A 164 -11.42 -9.89 -34.32
C LYS A 164 -12.71 -10.30 -35.06
N ASN A 165 -13.28 -9.44 -35.90
CA ASN A 165 -14.60 -9.61 -36.52
C ASN A 165 -15.77 -9.76 -35.51
N GLU A 166 -15.64 -9.17 -34.31
CA GLU A 166 -16.63 -9.21 -33.23
C GLU A 166 -17.48 -7.94 -33.16
N PHE A 167 -17.14 -6.91 -33.93
CA PHE A 167 -17.84 -5.62 -33.91
C PHE A 167 -19.27 -5.73 -34.44
N LYS A 168 -20.23 -5.26 -33.64
CA LYS A 168 -21.65 -5.22 -34.01
C LYS A 168 -22.07 -3.77 -34.30
N THR A 169 -22.51 -3.50 -35.53
CA THR A 169 -22.92 -2.16 -35.98
C THR A 169 -24.10 -1.56 -35.20
N ASN A 170 -24.94 -2.40 -34.59
CA ASN A 170 -26.02 -1.92 -33.73
C ASN A 170 -25.53 -1.30 -32.40
N GLN A 171 -24.25 -1.50 -32.02
CA GLN A 171 -23.65 -0.89 -30.84
C GLN A 171 -23.18 0.55 -31.05
N GLU A 172 -23.24 1.08 -32.28
CA GLU A 172 -22.86 2.46 -32.59
C GLU A 172 -23.61 3.48 -31.71
N TYR A 173 -24.89 3.26 -31.44
CA TYR A 173 -25.70 4.12 -30.57
C TYR A 173 -25.21 4.10 -29.11
N ILE A 174 -24.73 2.95 -28.64
CA ILE A 174 -24.15 2.82 -27.30
C ILE A 174 -22.86 3.64 -27.24
N HIS A 175 -22.00 3.56 -28.26
CA HIS A 175 -20.77 4.35 -28.34
C HIS A 175 -21.04 5.85 -28.40
N ALA A 176 -22.05 6.28 -29.17
CA ALA A 176 -22.49 7.67 -29.21
C ALA A 176 -23.01 8.13 -27.83
N ALA A 177 -23.81 7.31 -27.14
CA ALA A 177 -24.29 7.63 -25.80
C ALA A 177 -23.15 7.88 -24.81
N LYS A 178 -22.02 7.14 -24.93
CA LYS A 178 -20.82 7.36 -24.07
C LYS A 178 -20.27 8.77 -24.17
N LEU A 179 -20.28 9.37 -25.37
CA LEU A 179 -19.82 10.74 -25.56
C LEU A 179 -20.70 11.74 -24.79
N PHE A 180 -21.97 11.43 -24.56
CA PHE A 180 -22.87 12.30 -23.81
C PHE A 180 -22.80 12.07 -22.30
N TYR A 181 -22.92 10.82 -21.86
CA TYR A 181 -23.04 10.57 -20.42
C TYR A 181 -21.69 10.62 -19.69
N ALA A 182 -20.57 10.27 -20.34
CA ALA A 182 -19.30 10.17 -19.62
C ALA A 182 -18.82 11.50 -19.02
N PRO A 183 -18.88 12.65 -19.72
CA PRO A 183 -18.54 13.94 -19.12
C PRO A 183 -19.44 14.31 -17.94
N ILE A 184 -20.75 14.04 -18.07
CA ILE A 184 -21.73 14.28 -17.01
C ILE A 184 -21.41 13.43 -15.78
N THR A 185 -21.15 12.12 -15.96
CA THR A 185 -20.78 11.23 -14.87
C THR A 185 -19.46 11.63 -14.21
N THR A 186 -18.49 12.11 -15.00
CA THR A 186 -17.20 12.59 -14.49
C THR A 186 -17.39 13.85 -13.64
N LEU A 187 -18.26 14.77 -14.05
CA LEU A 187 -18.65 15.94 -13.24
C LEU A 187 -19.34 15.53 -11.94
N VAL A 188 -20.25 14.55 -11.97
CA VAL A 188 -20.91 14.04 -10.75
C VAL A 188 -19.89 13.44 -9.78
N VAL A 189 -18.93 12.66 -10.28
CA VAL A 189 -17.84 12.11 -9.45
C VAL A 189 -16.99 13.24 -8.87
N TYR A 190 -16.62 14.24 -9.68
CA TYR A 190 -15.88 15.41 -9.22
C TYR A 190 -16.62 16.16 -8.12
N PHE A 191 -17.91 16.45 -8.30
CA PHE A 191 -18.73 17.11 -7.26
C PHE A 191 -18.84 16.27 -6.00
N SER A 192 -18.96 14.95 -6.13
CA SER A 192 -19.00 14.04 -4.98
C SER A 192 -17.69 14.08 -4.19
N ILE A 193 -16.54 14.03 -4.87
CA ILE A 193 -15.22 14.19 -4.24
C ILE A 193 -15.11 15.56 -3.59
N ASN A 194 -15.49 16.62 -4.30
CA ASN A 194 -15.39 17.98 -3.78
C ASN A 194 -16.28 18.19 -2.55
N ALA A 195 -17.50 17.65 -2.53
CA ALA A 195 -18.40 17.70 -1.39
C ALA A 195 -17.84 16.94 -0.18
N LEU A 196 -17.29 15.74 -0.39
CA LEU A 196 -16.64 14.97 0.68
C LEU A 196 -15.43 15.69 1.26
N VAL A 197 -14.63 16.33 0.42
CA VAL A 197 -13.41 17.01 0.86
C VAL A 197 -13.68 18.36 1.51
N SER A 198 -14.71 19.09 1.07
CA SER A 198 -15.12 20.36 1.67
C SER A 198 -15.51 20.23 3.15
N ASN A 199 -15.82 19.01 3.60
CA ASN A 199 -16.12 18.70 5.00
C ASN A 199 -14.88 18.48 5.90
N GLY A 200 -13.66 18.72 5.40
CA GLY A 200 -12.56 19.18 6.27
C GLY A 200 -11.30 18.32 6.42
N GLU A 201 -11.01 17.31 5.59
CA GLU A 201 -9.82 16.44 5.85
C GLU A 201 -8.79 16.31 4.72
N VAL A 202 -9.04 16.79 3.49
CA VAL A 202 -8.11 16.53 2.37
C VAL A 202 -7.73 17.81 1.64
N ASN A 203 -6.42 18.09 1.56
CA ASN A 203 -5.91 19.24 0.83
C ASN A 203 -5.89 18.95 -0.69
N LEU A 204 -6.93 19.37 -1.42
CA LEU A 204 -7.08 19.16 -2.88
C LEU A 204 -6.07 19.90 -3.75
N ASN A 205 -5.17 20.71 -3.19
CA ASN A 205 -4.22 21.46 -4.02
C ASN A 205 -3.26 20.53 -4.79
N ASN A 206 -2.99 19.32 -4.28
CA ASN A 206 -2.24 18.30 -5.02
C ASN A 206 -3.09 17.54 -6.05
N LEU A 207 -4.43 17.65 -5.97
CA LEU A 207 -5.34 16.89 -6.82
C LEU A 207 -5.70 17.63 -8.12
N LYS A 208 -5.30 18.89 -8.30
CA LYS A 208 -5.64 19.67 -9.51
C LYS A 208 -5.01 19.12 -10.78
N HIS A 209 -3.71 18.78 -10.72
CA HIS A 209 -3.05 18.06 -11.81
C HIS A 209 -3.57 16.62 -11.93
N GLY A 210 -3.92 16.02 -10.79
CA GLY A 210 -4.58 14.72 -10.74
C GLY A 210 -5.97 14.72 -11.39
N LEU A 211 -6.67 15.86 -11.44
CA LEU A 211 -8.04 15.99 -11.94
C LEU A 211 -8.10 15.78 -13.45
N ILE A 212 -7.13 16.28 -14.19
CA ILE A 212 -7.01 16.05 -15.65
C ILE A 212 -6.83 14.55 -15.92
N ILE A 213 -5.88 13.93 -15.21
CA ILE A 213 -5.60 12.50 -15.33
C ILE A 213 -6.83 11.68 -14.94
N LEU A 214 -7.47 12.03 -13.83
CA LEU A 214 -8.68 11.38 -13.33
C LEU A 214 -9.82 11.48 -14.36
N SER A 215 -10.05 12.67 -14.92
CA SER A 215 -11.10 12.90 -15.92
C SER A 215 -10.86 12.07 -17.18
N TYR A 216 -9.61 12.02 -17.64
CA TYR A 216 -9.21 11.14 -18.75
C TYR A 216 -9.48 9.66 -18.44
N VAL A 217 -9.05 9.17 -17.27
CA VAL A 217 -9.23 7.78 -16.84
C VAL A 217 -10.71 7.42 -16.73
N LEU A 218 -11.52 8.29 -16.13
CA LEU A 218 -12.98 8.08 -15.99
C LEU A 218 -13.69 8.08 -17.35
N GLY A 219 -13.24 8.90 -18.30
CA GLY A 219 -13.69 8.85 -19.69
C GLY A 219 -13.28 7.57 -20.40
N PHE A 220 -12.00 7.20 -20.30
CA PHE A 220 -11.44 6.00 -20.93
C PHE A 220 -12.13 4.71 -20.44
N PHE A 221 -12.41 4.63 -19.14
CA PHE A 221 -13.13 3.52 -18.51
C PHE A 221 -14.60 3.84 -18.23
N SER A 222 -15.26 4.65 -19.06
CA SER A 222 -16.65 5.11 -18.88
C SER A 222 -17.68 4.01 -18.60
N GLY A 223 -17.45 2.75 -19.03
CA GLY A 223 -18.29 1.61 -18.63
C GLY A 223 -18.18 1.31 -17.13
N ARG A 224 -16.96 1.21 -16.60
CA ARG A 224 -16.69 0.98 -15.17
C ARG A 224 -17.04 2.20 -14.32
N THR A 225 -16.99 3.40 -14.88
CA THR A 225 -17.42 4.63 -14.19
C THR A 225 -18.89 4.57 -13.82
N ILE A 226 -19.74 3.95 -14.64
CA ILE A 226 -21.15 3.70 -14.29
C ILE A 226 -21.26 2.73 -13.12
N ASP A 227 -20.49 1.63 -13.15
CA ASP A 227 -20.47 0.66 -12.04
C ASP A 227 -20.01 1.32 -10.73
N LEU A 228 -19.01 2.20 -10.80
CA LEU A 228 -18.54 3.00 -9.66
C LEU A 228 -19.67 3.89 -9.12
N LEU A 229 -20.42 4.57 -9.99
CA LEU A 229 -21.58 5.36 -9.58
C LEU A 229 -22.67 4.50 -8.94
N SER A 230 -22.89 3.27 -9.43
CA SER A 230 -23.82 2.33 -8.78
C SER A 230 -23.36 2.01 -7.36
N ARG A 231 -22.07 1.73 -7.16
CA ARG A 231 -21.52 1.45 -5.83
C ARG A 231 -21.59 2.67 -4.90
N ILE A 232 -21.31 3.87 -5.42
CA ILE A 232 -21.46 5.12 -4.66
C ILE A 232 -22.94 5.35 -4.30
N LYS A 233 -23.86 5.10 -5.22
CA LYS A 233 -25.31 5.13 -4.96
C LYS A 233 -25.68 4.14 -3.85
N ASP A 234 -25.21 2.90 -3.92
CA ASP A 234 -25.52 1.86 -2.95
C ASP A 234 -24.93 2.19 -1.56
N LEU A 235 -23.77 2.85 -1.53
CA LEU A 235 -23.15 3.34 -0.29
C LEU A 235 -23.92 4.52 0.33
N ILE A 236 -24.39 5.46 -0.49
CA ILE A 236 -25.10 6.67 -0.03
C ILE A 236 -26.57 6.38 0.27
N LEU A 237 -27.19 5.43 -0.44
CA LEU A 237 -28.61 5.08 -0.34
C LEU A 237 -28.82 3.57 -0.06
N PRO A 238 -28.35 3.03 1.08
CA PRO A 238 -28.39 1.60 1.35
C PRO A 238 -29.80 0.99 1.54
N ALA A 239 -30.87 1.80 1.54
CA ALA A 239 -32.20 1.37 2.00
C ALA A 239 -33.27 1.12 0.90
N GLY A 240 -32.94 1.17 -0.39
CA GLY A 240 -33.97 1.30 -1.44
C GLY A 240 -34.36 0.06 -2.27
N ASN A 241 -33.49 -0.93 -2.42
CA ASN A 241 -33.62 -1.91 -3.52
C ASN A 241 -33.90 -3.36 -3.08
N GLN A 242 -34.73 -3.57 -2.06
CA GLN A 242 -35.44 -4.85 -1.91
C GLN A 242 -36.74 -4.82 -2.71
N GLU A 243 -36.65 -4.78 -4.05
CA GLU A 243 -37.79 -5.21 -4.87
C GLU A 243 -37.96 -6.71 -4.68
N LYS A 244 -38.84 -7.08 -3.74
CA LYS A 244 -39.39 -8.43 -3.62
C LYS A 244 -39.94 -8.84 -4.98
N LYS A 245 -39.23 -9.72 -5.69
CA LYS A 245 -39.84 -10.55 -6.73
C LYS A 245 -40.76 -11.55 -6.03
N GLU A 246 -41.99 -11.14 -5.76
CA GLU A 246 -43.08 -12.01 -5.35
C GLU A 246 -43.54 -12.82 -6.58
N GLY A 247 -43.18 -14.09 -6.59
CA GLY A 247 -43.55 -15.05 -7.62
C GLY A 247 -42.61 -16.25 -7.68
N ALA A 248 -42.33 -16.89 -6.55
CA ALA A 248 -41.57 -18.14 -6.52
C ALA A 248 -42.48 -19.27 -7.04
N THR A 249 -42.35 -19.58 -8.33
CA THR A 249 -42.54 -20.96 -8.79
C THR A 249 -41.43 -21.81 -8.16
N ASP A 250 -41.75 -23.06 -7.86
CA ASP A 250 -40.81 -24.10 -7.37
C ASP A 250 -39.82 -24.42 -8.50
N ASP A 251 -38.94 -23.46 -8.81
CA ASP A 251 -38.00 -23.54 -9.91
C ASP A 251 -36.87 -24.47 -9.46
N ASP A 252 -36.80 -25.63 -10.11
CA ASP A 252 -35.74 -26.62 -9.87
C ASP A 252 -34.37 -25.97 -10.08
N PHE A 253 -33.58 -25.85 -9.00
CA PHE A 253 -32.19 -25.40 -9.02
C PHE A 253 -31.35 -26.16 -10.07
N GLU A 254 -31.68 -27.44 -10.29
CA GLU A 254 -31.02 -28.32 -11.26
C GLU A 254 -31.18 -27.87 -12.72
N LYS A 255 -32.20 -27.06 -13.04
CA LYS A 255 -32.45 -26.54 -14.39
C LYS A 255 -31.62 -25.29 -14.71
N LEU A 256 -31.06 -24.64 -13.70
CA LEU A 256 -30.16 -23.51 -13.89
C LEU A 256 -28.85 -24.00 -14.54
N ASP A 257 -28.27 -23.17 -15.40
CA ASP A 257 -26.91 -23.41 -15.89
C ASP A 257 -25.88 -23.28 -14.76
N GLU A 258 -24.68 -23.81 -14.98
CA GLU A 258 -23.64 -23.90 -13.96
C GLU A 258 -23.23 -22.54 -13.37
N GLU A 259 -23.22 -21.48 -14.18
CA GLU A 259 -22.85 -20.14 -13.73
C GLU A 259 -23.97 -19.54 -12.86
N SER A 260 -25.22 -19.66 -13.29
CA SER A 260 -26.40 -19.25 -12.51
C SER A 260 -26.48 -19.99 -11.17
N GLN A 261 -26.20 -21.30 -11.14
CA GLN A 261 -26.13 -22.09 -9.90
C GLN A 261 -25.04 -21.54 -8.96
N HIS A 262 -23.85 -21.24 -9.49
CA HIS A 262 -22.73 -20.72 -8.69
C HIS A 262 -23.05 -19.35 -8.10
N GLN A 263 -23.59 -18.43 -8.90
CA GLN A 263 -23.96 -17.09 -8.42
C GLN A 263 -25.01 -17.15 -7.31
N LEU A 264 -26.03 -18.00 -7.46
CA LEU A 264 -27.07 -18.17 -6.45
C LEU A 264 -26.52 -18.76 -5.14
N ILE A 265 -25.61 -19.74 -5.23
CA ILE A 265 -24.90 -20.30 -4.07
C ILE A 265 -24.08 -19.23 -3.35
N VAL A 266 -23.32 -18.41 -4.08
CA VAL A 266 -22.49 -17.35 -3.48
C VAL A 266 -23.37 -16.35 -2.72
N GLN A 267 -24.48 -15.90 -3.32
CA GLN A 267 -25.43 -15.02 -2.64
C GLN A 267 -26.05 -15.67 -1.39
N ALA A 268 -26.41 -16.96 -1.47
CA ALA A 268 -26.95 -17.69 -0.33
C ALA A 268 -25.93 -17.75 0.83
N ILE A 269 -24.65 -17.98 0.53
CA ILE A 269 -23.55 -17.97 1.50
C ILE A 269 -23.37 -16.58 2.10
N GLU A 270 -23.27 -15.53 1.29
CA GLU A 270 -23.07 -14.16 1.77
C GLU A 270 -24.17 -13.70 2.75
N VAL A 271 -25.42 -14.10 2.50
CA VAL A 271 -26.57 -13.74 3.36
C VAL A 271 -26.64 -14.56 4.65
N ASN A 272 -26.16 -15.81 4.65
CA ASN A 272 -26.42 -16.76 5.75
C ASN A 272 -25.16 -17.29 6.47
N ASP A 273 -23.94 -16.97 6.03
CA ASP A 273 -22.68 -17.52 6.58
C ASP A 273 -22.61 -17.40 8.11
N GLU A 274 -22.87 -16.21 8.66
CA GLU A 274 -22.82 -15.97 10.12
C GLU A 274 -23.85 -16.81 10.88
N LYS A 275 -25.07 -16.92 10.35
CA LYS A 275 -26.12 -17.75 10.93
C LYS A 275 -25.71 -19.22 10.92
N TRP A 276 -25.22 -19.74 9.80
CA TRP A 276 -24.80 -21.14 9.71
C TRP A 276 -23.63 -21.46 10.64
N ARG A 277 -22.65 -20.56 10.77
CA ARG A 277 -21.51 -20.74 11.69
C ARG A 277 -21.92 -20.74 13.17
N THR A 278 -23.00 -20.05 13.52
CA THR A 278 -23.50 -19.99 14.89
C THR A 278 -24.43 -21.15 15.22
N THR A 279 -25.16 -21.69 14.23
CA THR A 279 -26.12 -22.79 14.45
C THR A 279 -25.55 -24.18 14.20
N LEU A 280 -24.59 -24.33 13.30
CA LEU A 280 -24.05 -25.65 12.92
C LEU A 280 -22.66 -25.85 13.53
N PRO A 281 -22.43 -26.93 14.30
CA PRO A 281 -21.16 -27.15 14.96
C PRO A 281 -20.06 -27.54 13.95
N ASN A 282 -18.80 -27.31 14.34
CA ASN A 282 -17.61 -27.83 13.65
C ASN A 282 -17.41 -27.41 12.18
N ILE A 283 -18.11 -26.39 11.68
CA ILE A 283 -17.85 -25.80 10.37
C ILE A 283 -16.48 -25.11 10.36
N GLN A 284 -15.60 -25.55 9.46
CA GLN A 284 -14.33 -24.89 9.16
C GLN A 284 -14.49 -23.85 8.05
N SER A 285 -15.12 -24.22 6.94
CA SER A 285 -15.33 -23.33 5.80
C SER A 285 -16.68 -23.61 5.12
N ILE A 286 -17.21 -22.60 4.42
CA ILE A 286 -18.44 -22.68 3.63
C ILE A 286 -18.09 -22.11 2.25
N GLY A 287 -18.39 -22.83 1.18
CA GLY A 287 -18.05 -22.39 -0.17
C GLY A 287 -18.96 -22.99 -1.23
N SER A 288 -18.80 -22.52 -2.48
CA SER A 288 -19.45 -23.14 -3.63
C SER A 288 -18.55 -24.23 -4.20
N GLY A 289 -19.10 -25.42 -4.41
CA GLY A 289 -18.38 -26.54 -5.01
C GLY A 289 -19.33 -27.52 -5.70
N LYS A 290 -18.82 -28.67 -6.13
CA LYS A 290 -19.65 -29.73 -6.73
C LYS A 290 -20.15 -30.67 -5.65
N LYS A 291 -21.39 -31.15 -5.76
CA LYS A 291 -21.95 -32.14 -4.83
C LYS A 291 -21.31 -33.51 -5.06
N TYR A 292 -20.94 -34.20 -3.98
CA TYR A 292 -20.47 -35.59 -4.03
C TYR A 292 -21.51 -36.54 -3.43
N ILE A 293 -21.73 -37.69 -4.09
CA ILE A 293 -22.59 -38.76 -3.57
C ILE A 293 -21.79 -40.05 -3.61
N LYS A 294 -21.55 -40.67 -2.44
CA LYS A 294 -20.73 -41.89 -2.31
C LYS A 294 -19.37 -41.74 -3.04
N ASP A 295 -18.69 -40.62 -2.75
CA ASP A 295 -17.41 -40.21 -3.33
C ASP A 295 -17.40 -39.99 -4.86
N LYS A 296 -18.56 -40.00 -5.51
CA LYS A 296 -18.69 -39.65 -6.94
C LYS A 296 -19.13 -38.19 -7.07
N LYS A 297 -18.32 -37.41 -7.80
CA LYS A 297 -18.62 -36.03 -8.20
C LYS A 297 -19.84 -36.01 -9.11
N THR A 298 -20.83 -35.18 -8.80
CA THR A 298 -22.03 -34.97 -9.62
C THR A 298 -21.88 -33.72 -10.51
N ALA A 299 -22.85 -33.46 -11.40
CA ALA A 299 -22.87 -32.27 -12.25
C ALA A 299 -23.31 -31.00 -11.50
N LEU A 300 -24.08 -31.15 -10.43
CA LEU A 300 -24.69 -30.05 -9.68
C LEU A 300 -23.68 -29.33 -8.79
N ASN A 301 -23.77 -28.01 -8.78
CA ASN A 301 -23.12 -27.20 -7.75
C ASN A 301 -23.92 -27.31 -6.43
N ALA A 302 -23.23 -27.18 -5.31
CA ALA A 302 -23.79 -27.23 -3.96
C ALA A 302 -23.08 -26.24 -3.04
N ILE A 303 -23.74 -25.91 -1.92
CA ILE A 303 -23.09 -25.27 -0.78
C ILE A 303 -22.28 -26.36 -0.06
N VAL A 304 -20.95 -26.24 -0.11
CA VAL A 304 -20.03 -27.18 0.51
C VAL A 304 -19.64 -26.67 1.90
N PHE A 305 -19.98 -27.44 2.92
CA PHE A 305 -19.56 -27.25 4.29
C PHE A 305 -18.35 -28.14 4.56
N GLU A 306 -17.18 -27.54 4.79
CA GLU A 306 -16.00 -28.28 5.21
C GLU A 306 -16.00 -28.38 6.74
N VAL A 307 -15.94 -29.60 7.27
CA VAL A 307 -15.94 -29.89 8.71
C VAL A 307 -14.65 -30.58 9.11
N LYS A 308 -14.25 -30.40 10.38
CA LYS A 308 -13.02 -31.00 10.92
C LYS A 308 -13.04 -32.53 10.90
N LYS A 309 -14.19 -33.10 11.24
CA LYS A 309 -14.43 -34.54 11.30
C LYS A 309 -15.91 -34.79 11.09
N LYS A 310 -16.28 -35.77 10.26
CA LYS A 310 -17.67 -36.22 10.18
C LYS A 310 -17.99 -37.05 11.42
N GLU A 311 -18.87 -36.55 12.26
CA GLU A 311 -19.37 -37.29 13.41
C GLU A 311 -20.57 -38.14 12.98
N LEU A 312 -20.58 -39.41 13.38
CA LEU A 312 -21.65 -40.36 13.02
C LEU A 312 -22.94 -40.13 13.83
N ASN A 313 -22.80 -39.53 15.02
CA ASN A 313 -23.88 -39.30 15.98
C ASN A 313 -23.97 -37.80 16.30
N ILE A 314 -24.48 -37.03 15.34
CA ILE A 314 -24.84 -35.62 15.52
C ILE A 314 -26.36 -35.56 15.75
N ASP A 315 -26.81 -34.73 16.68
CA ASP A 315 -28.24 -34.48 16.91
C ASP A 315 -28.90 -33.94 15.63
N ASP A 316 -30.16 -34.29 15.37
CA ASP A 316 -30.80 -33.94 14.09
C ASP A 316 -30.85 -32.43 13.83
N GLU A 317 -30.88 -31.60 14.89
CA GLU A 317 -30.86 -30.13 14.81
C GLU A 317 -29.48 -29.57 14.38
N ASP A 318 -28.41 -30.31 14.64
CA ASP A 318 -27.03 -29.93 14.35
C ASP A 318 -26.55 -30.45 12.98
N LYS A 319 -27.37 -31.25 12.29
CA LYS A 319 -27.05 -31.77 10.96
C LYS A 319 -27.20 -30.67 9.91
N VAL A 320 -26.18 -30.54 9.06
CA VAL A 320 -26.27 -29.74 7.84
C VAL A 320 -27.45 -30.27 7.00
N PRO A 321 -28.47 -29.44 6.69
CA PRO A 321 -29.61 -29.88 5.93
C PRO A 321 -29.17 -30.26 4.51
N THR A 322 -29.80 -31.26 3.90
CA THR A 322 -29.40 -31.76 2.56
C THR A 322 -29.61 -30.74 1.44
N GLU A 323 -30.50 -29.79 1.67
CA GLU A 323 -30.84 -28.67 0.78
C GLU A 323 -31.13 -27.42 1.63
N ILE A 324 -30.88 -26.25 1.09
CA ILE A 324 -31.14 -24.94 1.70
C ILE A 324 -32.03 -24.15 0.77
N GLU A 325 -33.15 -23.63 1.29
CA GLU A 325 -34.05 -22.78 0.51
C GLU A 325 -33.53 -21.34 0.48
N PHE A 326 -33.34 -20.80 -0.72
CA PHE A 326 -32.90 -19.42 -0.93
C PHE A 326 -33.51 -18.84 -2.21
N GLN A 327 -34.19 -17.70 -2.09
CA GLN A 327 -34.88 -17.03 -3.21
C GLN A 327 -35.83 -17.94 -4.02
N GLY A 328 -36.50 -18.89 -3.35
CA GLY A 328 -37.42 -19.84 -3.99
C GLY A 328 -36.76 -21.08 -4.61
N TYR A 329 -35.42 -21.19 -4.55
CA TYR A 329 -34.69 -22.37 -5.01
C TYR A 329 -34.27 -23.27 -3.85
N ARG A 330 -34.28 -24.59 -4.07
CA ARG A 330 -33.69 -25.57 -3.16
C ARG A 330 -32.27 -25.88 -3.57
N ILE A 331 -31.30 -25.24 -2.91
CA ILE A 331 -29.88 -25.37 -3.21
C ILE A 331 -29.34 -26.61 -2.49
N PRO A 332 -28.77 -27.60 -3.18
CA PRO A 332 -28.21 -28.77 -2.52
C PRO A 332 -27.00 -28.38 -1.67
N THR A 333 -26.79 -29.11 -0.58
CA THR A 333 -25.59 -28.99 0.25
C THR A 333 -24.69 -30.23 0.08
N ASP A 334 -23.43 -30.09 0.49
CA ASP A 334 -22.48 -31.19 0.64
C ASP A 334 -21.63 -30.96 1.89
N VAL A 335 -21.24 -32.04 2.57
CA VAL A 335 -20.40 -31.98 3.76
C VAL A 335 -19.10 -32.71 3.48
N GLN A 336 -17.98 -32.01 3.52
CA GLN A 336 -16.66 -32.55 3.22
C GLN A 336 -15.80 -32.53 4.49
N GLU A 337 -15.14 -33.65 4.77
CA GLU A 337 -14.21 -33.72 5.89
C GLU A 337 -12.84 -33.24 5.42
N ARG A 338 -12.26 -32.25 6.09
CA ARG A 338 -10.86 -31.86 5.89
C ARG A 338 -10.10 -31.95 7.21
N SER A 339 -9.09 -32.82 7.21
CA SER A 339 -8.28 -33.18 8.39
C SER A 339 -7.41 -32.04 8.94
N SER A 340 -7.38 -30.89 8.28
CA SER A 340 -6.59 -29.73 8.71
C SER A 340 -7.30 -28.46 8.29
N LEU A 341 -7.42 -27.51 9.21
CA LEU A 341 -7.68 -26.12 8.84
C LEU A 341 -6.72 -25.76 7.72
N VAL A 342 -7.22 -25.21 6.61
CA VAL A 342 -6.41 -24.32 5.78
C VAL A 342 -6.20 -23.07 6.63
N THR A 343 -5.40 -23.18 7.68
CA THR A 343 -4.69 -22.01 8.18
C THR A 343 -3.87 -21.61 6.98
N THR A 344 -4.20 -20.46 6.40
CA THR A 344 -3.19 -19.63 5.77
C THR A 344 -2.14 -19.39 6.86
N GLN A 345 -1.26 -20.37 7.09
CA GLN A 345 -0.10 -20.17 7.94
C GLN A 345 0.58 -19.02 7.24
N ALA A 346 0.48 -17.83 7.86
CA ALA A 346 1.10 -16.64 7.35
C ALA A 346 2.52 -17.06 7.02
N ARG A 347 2.89 -16.94 5.73
CA ARG A 347 4.16 -17.44 5.23
C ARG A 347 5.25 -16.94 6.16
N ARG A 348 5.85 -17.85 6.92
CA ARG A 348 6.86 -17.52 7.92
C ARG A 348 8.15 -17.34 7.15
N GLY A 349 8.67 -16.12 7.10
CA GLY A 349 9.83 -15.77 6.29
C GLY A 349 10.69 -14.72 6.98
N PRO A 350 11.86 -14.40 6.41
CA PRO A 350 12.58 -13.17 6.71
C PRO A 350 11.64 -11.96 6.79
N GLY A 351 11.76 -11.19 7.87
CA GLY A 351 10.84 -10.11 8.23
C GLY A 351 9.67 -10.52 9.13
N SER A 352 9.36 -11.80 9.28
CA SER A 352 8.33 -12.23 10.23
C SER A 352 8.78 -12.03 11.68
N SER A 353 7.83 -11.91 12.62
CA SER A 353 8.16 -11.81 14.05
C SER A 353 8.71 -13.13 14.59
N VAL A 354 9.61 -13.04 15.57
CA VAL A 354 10.19 -14.19 16.27
C VAL A 354 10.45 -13.88 17.74
N SER A 355 10.22 -14.86 18.60
CA SER A 355 10.63 -14.80 20.01
C SER A 355 11.03 -16.19 20.52
N ARG A 356 11.62 -16.23 21.72
CA ARG A 356 11.73 -17.46 22.50
C ARG A 356 10.34 -17.84 23.04
N ILE A 357 10.08 -19.14 23.17
CA ILE A 357 8.75 -19.65 23.54
C ILE A 357 8.26 -19.13 24.91
N GLU A 358 9.19 -18.85 25.81
CA GLU A 358 8.96 -18.37 27.16
C GLU A 358 8.92 -16.84 27.30
N LEU A 359 9.18 -16.10 26.21
CA LEU A 359 9.28 -14.63 26.24
C LEU A 359 8.18 -13.97 25.40
N ASP A 360 7.60 -12.91 25.95
CA ASP A 360 6.68 -12.02 25.24
C ASP A 360 7.42 -10.98 24.38
N ASP A 361 8.69 -10.74 24.69
CA ASP A 361 9.55 -9.84 23.93
C ASP A 361 10.02 -10.54 22.64
N GLY A 362 9.78 -9.90 21.51
CA GLY A 362 10.10 -10.42 20.20
C GLY A 362 11.00 -9.49 19.39
N GLY A 363 11.56 -10.06 18.34
CA GLY A 363 12.24 -9.34 17.28
C GLY A 363 11.76 -9.84 15.93
N THR A 364 12.64 -9.74 14.95
CA THR A 364 12.38 -10.09 13.56
C THR A 364 13.30 -11.21 13.09
N ILE A 365 12.78 -12.11 12.27
CA ILE A 365 13.59 -13.10 11.55
C ILE A 365 14.44 -12.36 10.52
N GLY A 366 15.75 -12.43 10.66
CA GLY A 366 16.69 -11.84 9.73
C GLY A 366 16.71 -12.60 8.41
N LEU A 367 17.37 -13.74 8.39
CA LEU A 367 17.55 -14.54 7.18
C LEU A 367 17.47 -16.02 7.51
N LYS A 368 17.12 -16.84 6.52
CA LYS A 368 17.42 -18.26 6.56
C LYS A 368 18.85 -18.46 6.04
N VAL A 369 19.71 -19.03 6.87
CA VAL A 369 21.13 -19.27 6.59
C VAL A 369 21.45 -20.75 6.71
N PHE A 370 22.61 -21.17 6.21
CA PHE A 370 23.02 -22.55 6.12
C PHE A 370 24.38 -22.78 6.78
N LYS A 371 24.50 -23.84 7.58
CA LYS A 371 25.76 -24.26 8.22
C LYS A 371 26.10 -25.67 7.82
N LYS A 372 27.37 -25.95 7.53
CA LYS A 372 27.86 -27.31 7.28
C LYS A 372 28.19 -27.98 8.62
N ILE A 373 27.51 -29.07 8.94
CA ILE A 373 27.71 -29.87 10.16
C ILE A 373 27.80 -31.34 9.73
N ASP A 374 28.92 -32.00 10.03
CA ASP A 374 29.16 -33.42 9.70
C ASP A 374 28.81 -33.76 8.24
N ASP A 375 29.37 -32.96 7.31
CA ASP A 375 29.12 -33.00 5.86
C ASP A 375 27.69 -32.69 5.37
N LYS A 376 26.76 -32.42 6.27
CA LYS A 376 25.39 -32.03 5.92
C LYS A 376 25.22 -30.51 6.01
N VAL A 377 24.64 -29.92 4.97
CA VAL A 377 24.21 -28.53 5.00
C VAL A 377 22.86 -28.47 5.73
N GLN A 378 22.82 -27.77 6.85
CA GLN A 378 21.63 -27.65 7.69
C GLN A 378 21.11 -26.22 7.69
N PRO A 379 19.79 -26.01 7.62
CA PRO A 379 19.19 -24.68 7.63
C PRO A 379 18.99 -24.15 9.05
N PHE A 380 19.21 -22.87 9.20
CA PHE A 380 19.08 -22.11 10.43
C PHE A 380 18.28 -20.82 10.16
N LEU A 381 17.56 -20.33 11.15
CA LEU A 381 17.14 -18.93 11.17
C LEU A 381 18.25 -18.10 11.83
N LEU A 382 18.47 -16.90 11.30
CA LEU A 382 19.36 -15.88 11.83
C LEU A 382 18.54 -14.71 12.39
N SER A 383 18.89 -14.22 13.58
CA SER A 383 18.40 -12.95 14.14
C SER A 383 19.45 -12.36 15.10
N CYS A 384 19.11 -11.30 15.82
CA CYS A 384 19.99 -10.72 16.85
C CYS A 384 20.13 -11.65 18.06
N TYR A 385 21.28 -11.56 18.75
CA TYR A 385 21.50 -12.29 20.00
C TYR A 385 20.55 -11.80 21.08
N HIS A 386 20.37 -10.48 21.21
CA HIS A 386 19.44 -9.91 22.20
C HIS A 386 17.96 -10.24 21.94
N VAL A 387 17.64 -10.85 20.78
CA VAL A 387 16.30 -11.36 20.46
C VAL A 387 16.20 -12.84 20.81
N LEU A 388 17.10 -13.69 20.29
CA LEU A 388 17.00 -15.15 20.48
C LEU A 388 17.58 -15.64 21.82
N CYS A 389 18.43 -14.85 22.47
CA CYS A 389 19.14 -15.21 23.68
C CYS A 389 18.92 -14.19 24.81
N LEU A 390 17.74 -13.56 24.86
CA LEU A 390 17.42 -12.52 25.86
C LEU A 390 17.48 -13.08 27.31
N SER A 391 17.02 -14.31 27.51
CA SER A 391 17.14 -15.01 28.80
C SER A 391 18.59 -15.13 29.24
N GLU A 392 19.47 -15.64 28.36
CA GLU A 392 20.91 -15.75 28.61
C GLU A 392 21.58 -14.37 28.82
N LEU A 393 21.14 -13.36 28.05
CA LEU A 393 21.63 -11.99 28.18
C LEU A 393 21.33 -11.38 29.55
N ARG A 394 20.14 -11.62 30.11
CA ARG A 394 19.75 -11.19 31.47
C ARG A 394 20.62 -11.87 32.54
N ASP A 395 21.06 -13.11 32.28
CA ASP A 395 22.03 -13.83 33.11
C ASP A 395 23.50 -13.41 32.87
N LYS A 396 23.73 -12.37 32.04
CA LYS A 396 25.05 -11.88 31.61
C LYS A 396 25.88 -12.93 30.86
N ILE A 397 25.23 -13.95 30.30
CA ILE A 397 25.84 -14.88 29.37
C ILE A 397 25.84 -14.17 28.02
N LEU A 398 27.04 -13.95 27.46
CA LEU A 398 27.23 -13.20 26.21
C LEU A 398 27.58 -14.10 25.02
N ARG A 399 27.59 -15.42 25.24
CA ARG A 399 27.89 -16.43 24.23
C ARG A 399 27.12 -17.70 24.58
N VAL A 400 26.38 -18.20 23.60
CA VAL A 400 25.66 -19.48 23.65
C VAL A 400 26.34 -20.41 22.68
N GLU A 401 26.69 -21.59 23.16
CA GLU A 401 27.19 -22.70 22.35
C GLU A 401 26.18 -23.85 22.39
N LYS A 402 26.31 -24.78 21.45
CA LYS A 402 25.39 -25.90 21.30
C LYS A 402 25.26 -26.67 22.62
N GLY A 403 24.04 -26.79 23.12
CA GLY A 403 23.72 -27.51 24.36
C GLY A 403 23.96 -26.71 25.65
N VAL A 404 24.30 -25.42 25.55
CA VAL A 404 24.56 -24.53 26.68
C VAL A 404 23.53 -23.40 26.67
N THR A 405 22.27 -23.70 26.97
CA THR A 405 21.22 -22.69 27.20
C THR A 405 20.72 -22.78 28.64
N THR A 406 20.47 -21.64 29.29
CA THR A 406 19.94 -21.62 30.68
C THR A 406 18.42 -21.71 30.71
N SER A 407 17.77 -21.57 29.55
CA SER A 407 16.32 -21.53 29.35
C SER A 407 15.87 -22.43 28.19
N ASP A 408 14.55 -22.53 27.94
CA ASP A 408 13.98 -23.37 26.87
C ASP A 408 14.45 -22.84 25.50
N PRO A 409 15.25 -23.59 24.73
CA PRO A 409 15.87 -23.08 23.51
C PRO A 409 14.86 -22.91 22.35
N LYS A 410 13.59 -23.29 22.49
CA LYS A 410 12.61 -23.23 21.40
C LYS A 410 12.31 -21.80 20.98
N VAL A 411 12.23 -21.64 19.67
CA VAL A 411 11.94 -20.38 18.98
C VAL A 411 10.59 -20.51 18.27
N VAL A 412 9.73 -19.51 18.43
CA VAL A 412 8.40 -19.45 17.84
C VAL A 412 8.27 -18.33 16.82
N SER A 413 7.54 -18.57 15.73
CA SER A 413 7.13 -17.56 14.75
C SER A 413 5.68 -17.82 14.30
N PRO A 414 4.78 -16.82 14.36
CA PRO A 414 5.00 -15.47 14.88
C PRO A 414 5.44 -15.46 16.35
N ALA A 415 6.07 -14.36 16.78
CA ALA A 415 6.46 -14.15 18.17
C ALA A 415 5.25 -14.32 19.11
N ARG A 416 5.50 -14.89 20.28
CA ARG A 416 4.49 -15.06 21.32
C ARG A 416 3.91 -13.72 21.74
N ARG A 417 2.60 -13.67 21.92
CA ARG A 417 1.90 -12.54 22.53
C ARG A 417 1.44 -12.92 23.93
N LYS A 418 1.26 -11.92 24.80
CA LYS A 418 0.83 -12.10 26.20
C LYS A 418 -0.46 -12.89 26.36
N ASP A 419 -1.34 -12.81 25.38
CA ASP A 419 -2.65 -13.47 25.32
C ASP A 419 -2.62 -14.86 24.68
N ASP A 420 -1.50 -15.25 24.06
CA ASP A 420 -1.37 -16.54 23.40
C ASP A 420 -1.00 -17.65 24.41
N LYS A 421 -2.00 -18.47 24.76
CA LYS A 421 -1.88 -19.53 25.76
C LYS A 421 -1.14 -20.77 25.22
N ASP A 422 -1.10 -20.97 23.90
CA ASP A 422 -0.46 -22.14 23.30
C ASP A 422 0.22 -21.79 21.97
N VAL A 423 1.52 -21.48 22.06
CA VAL A 423 2.39 -21.22 20.90
C VAL A 423 3.13 -22.47 20.42
N SER A 424 2.78 -23.68 20.89
CA SER A 424 3.51 -24.91 20.53
C SER A 424 3.48 -25.21 19.03
N HIS A 425 2.38 -24.86 18.36
CA HIS A 425 2.22 -24.97 16.90
C HIS A 425 3.03 -23.93 16.10
N ASN A 426 3.61 -22.93 16.79
CA ASN A 426 4.44 -21.88 16.20
C ASN A 426 5.94 -22.16 16.32
N ILE A 427 6.35 -23.30 16.88
CA ILE A 427 7.77 -23.65 17.01
C ILE A 427 8.40 -23.82 15.62
N VAL A 428 9.37 -22.96 15.30
CA VAL A 428 10.10 -22.99 14.04
C VAL A 428 11.54 -23.48 14.18
N GLY A 429 12.09 -23.48 15.40
CA GLY A 429 13.46 -23.95 15.63
C GLY A 429 13.88 -23.97 17.09
N THR A 430 15.18 -24.25 17.31
CA THR A 430 15.83 -24.25 18.63
C THR A 430 17.16 -23.52 18.56
N VAL A 431 17.40 -22.56 19.46
CA VAL A 431 18.66 -21.80 19.53
C VAL A 431 19.84 -22.76 19.64
N GLU A 432 20.86 -22.55 18.81
CA GLU A 432 22.04 -23.42 18.79
C GLU A 432 23.32 -22.67 19.12
N GLU A 433 23.48 -21.45 18.61
CA GLU A 433 24.69 -20.67 18.79
C GLU A 433 24.37 -19.18 18.74
N GLY A 434 25.05 -18.38 19.54
CA GLY A 434 24.95 -16.94 19.48
C GLY A 434 26.05 -16.24 20.23
N THR A 435 26.34 -14.99 19.87
CA THR A 435 27.34 -14.18 20.56
C THR A 435 26.94 -12.71 20.55
N LEU A 436 27.07 -12.07 21.72
CA LEU A 436 27.05 -10.64 21.91
C LEU A 436 28.42 -10.14 22.40
N ASN A 437 29.14 -9.42 21.56
CA ASN A 437 30.39 -8.76 21.92
C ASN A 437 30.44 -7.36 21.28
N THR A 438 31.59 -6.69 21.34
CA THR A 438 31.74 -5.33 20.78
C THR A 438 31.54 -5.26 19.26
N PHE A 439 31.63 -6.38 18.55
CA PHE A 439 31.55 -6.44 17.09
C PHE A 439 30.33 -7.21 16.58
N LEU A 440 29.73 -8.07 17.39
CA LEU A 440 28.67 -8.99 16.97
C LEU A 440 27.51 -8.99 17.95
N ASP A 441 26.30 -8.96 17.42
CA ASP A 441 25.04 -9.22 18.11
C ASP A 441 24.17 -10.07 17.19
N ALA A 442 24.42 -11.38 17.21
CA ALA A 442 23.75 -12.33 16.33
C ALA A 442 23.65 -13.71 16.98
N ALA A 443 22.58 -14.41 16.64
CA ALA A 443 22.33 -15.79 17.03
C ALA A 443 21.63 -16.55 15.91
N ILE A 444 21.83 -17.87 15.89
CA ILE A 444 21.17 -18.79 14.98
C ILE A 444 20.39 -19.85 15.75
N ALA A 445 19.23 -20.22 15.20
CA ALA A 445 18.43 -21.33 15.69
C ALA A 445 18.24 -22.37 14.59
N ARG A 446 18.48 -23.64 14.92
CA ARG A 446 18.27 -24.78 14.04
C ARG A 446 16.79 -24.93 13.73
N LEU A 447 16.42 -24.97 12.46
CA LEU A 447 15.01 -25.11 12.08
C LEU A 447 14.47 -26.52 12.38
N THR A 448 13.19 -26.62 12.77
CA THR A 448 12.50 -27.91 12.97
C THR A 448 12.30 -28.68 11.67
N SER A 449 12.12 -27.95 10.57
CA SER A 449 12.07 -28.50 9.21
C SER A 449 12.67 -27.51 8.21
N GLU A 450 13.06 -27.98 7.03
CA GLU A 450 13.57 -27.11 5.98
C GLU A 450 12.53 -26.06 5.54
N HIS A 451 11.24 -26.39 5.61
CA HIS A 451 10.16 -25.50 5.19
C HIS A 451 9.58 -24.65 6.32
N ALA A 452 10.14 -24.72 7.53
CA ALA A 452 9.63 -23.95 8.67
C ALA A 452 9.69 -22.43 8.43
N ILE A 453 10.69 -21.98 7.66
CA ILE A 453 10.91 -20.59 7.26
C ILE A 453 11.21 -20.53 5.75
N GLU A 454 10.54 -19.61 5.04
CA GLU A 454 10.80 -19.30 3.63
C GLU A 454 12.20 -18.73 3.43
N LEU A 455 12.78 -18.96 2.25
CA LEU A 455 14.11 -18.46 1.92
C LEU A 455 14.07 -17.03 1.33
N THR A 456 12.91 -16.60 0.83
CA THR A 456 12.76 -15.34 0.10
C THR A 456 12.32 -14.18 1.00
N VAL A 457 12.70 -12.96 0.61
CA VAL A 457 12.27 -11.71 1.24
C VAL A 457 11.64 -10.84 0.17
N GLY A 458 10.36 -10.46 0.35
CA GLY A 458 9.63 -9.72 -0.69
C GLY A 458 9.64 -10.41 -2.06
N GLY A 459 9.63 -11.76 -2.07
CA GLY A 459 9.71 -12.57 -3.30
C GLY A 459 11.10 -12.71 -3.93
N LYS A 460 12.15 -12.11 -3.36
CA LYS A 460 13.54 -12.21 -3.85
C LYS A 460 14.37 -13.18 -3.02
N LEU A 461 15.28 -13.89 -3.68
CA LEU A 461 16.23 -14.78 -3.02
C LEU A 461 17.48 -13.99 -2.57
N PRO A 462 17.84 -13.97 -1.28
CA PRO A 462 18.99 -13.23 -0.76
C PRO A 462 20.31 -13.97 -1.05
N SER A 463 20.74 -14.04 -2.31
CA SER A 463 21.91 -14.85 -2.73
C SER A 463 23.23 -14.08 -2.76
N GLN A 464 23.20 -12.75 -2.70
CA GLN A 464 24.37 -11.89 -2.83
C GLN A 464 24.52 -10.96 -1.64
N ILE A 465 25.77 -10.69 -1.27
CA ILE A 465 26.14 -9.73 -0.21
C ILE A 465 26.61 -8.45 -0.87
N TYR A 466 26.20 -7.30 -0.34
CA TYR A 466 26.79 -6.01 -0.68
C TYR A 466 27.53 -5.46 0.52
N ASP A 467 28.87 -5.42 0.45
CA ASP A 467 29.68 -4.72 1.44
C ASP A 467 29.73 -3.24 1.07
N LEU A 468 29.10 -2.40 1.88
CA LEU A 468 29.13 -0.95 1.70
C LEU A 468 30.58 -0.43 1.76
N LYS A 469 30.89 0.49 0.85
CA LYS A 469 32.17 1.17 0.69
C LYS A 469 32.04 2.62 1.15
N LYS A 470 33.17 3.27 1.43
CA LYS A 470 33.16 4.66 1.92
C LYS A 470 32.47 5.61 0.92
N SER A 471 32.61 5.36 -0.38
CA SER A 471 31.93 6.07 -1.47
C SER A 471 30.39 6.02 -1.39
N ASP A 472 29.83 5.04 -0.67
CA ASP A 472 28.38 4.87 -0.58
C ASP A 472 27.74 5.89 0.37
N GLU A 473 28.51 6.45 1.31
CA GLU A 473 28.06 7.57 2.15
C GLU A 473 27.81 8.84 1.31
N ASP A 474 28.72 9.12 0.37
CA ASP A 474 28.70 10.35 -0.44
C ASP A 474 27.68 10.28 -1.58
N SER A 475 27.45 9.09 -2.14
CA SER A 475 26.59 8.88 -3.31
C SER A 475 25.08 8.89 -3.01
N SER A 476 24.68 9.18 -1.77
CA SER A 476 23.30 9.03 -1.32
C SER A 476 22.76 7.61 -1.53
N PHE A 477 23.62 6.61 -1.29
CA PHE A 477 23.25 5.21 -1.39
C PHE A 477 22.08 4.91 -0.44
N VAL A 478 21.09 4.17 -0.93
CA VAL A 478 19.87 3.86 -0.17
C VAL A 478 19.70 2.38 0.09
N VAL A 479 19.10 2.06 1.24
CA VAL A 479 18.75 0.71 1.67
C VAL A 479 17.33 0.68 2.22
N GLN A 480 16.75 -0.50 2.32
CA GLN A 480 15.44 -0.73 2.95
C GLN A 480 15.43 -2.00 3.80
N SER A 481 14.52 -2.08 4.76
CA SER A 481 14.38 -3.21 5.69
C SER A 481 13.01 -3.89 5.59
N TRP A 482 12.93 -5.12 6.10
CA TRP A 482 11.68 -5.85 6.30
C TRP A 482 11.57 -6.22 7.79
N GLY A 483 10.95 -5.35 8.58
CA GLY A 483 10.80 -5.51 10.03
C GLY A 483 9.42 -6.00 10.43
N ALA A 484 9.32 -6.86 11.45
CA ALA A 484 8.03 -7.39 11.89
C ALA A 484 7.08 -6.34 12.46
N ALA A 485 7.62 -5.24 12.98
CA ALA A 485 6.85 -4.15 13.55
C ALA A 485 6.62 -3.05 12.50
N SER A 486 7.64 -2.69 11.70
CA SER A 486 7.50 -1.66 10.66
C SER A 486 6.66 -2.12 9.47
N ALA A 487 6.08 -1.15 8.73
CA ALA A 487 5.43 -1.45 7.45
C ALA A 487 6.44 -2.11 6.50
N GLN A 488 6.11 -3.30 5.97
CA GLN A 488 7.00 -4.05 5.08
C GLN A 488 6.66 -3.84 3.60
N PRO A 489 7.65 -3.56 2.73
CA PRO A 489 9.01 -3.11 3.05
C PRO A 489 9.03 -1.67 3.61
N SER A 490 10.07 -1.32 4.39
CA SER A 490 10.30 0.07 4.73
C SER A 490 10.58 0.90 3.46
N PRO A 491 10.32 2.22 3.46
CA PRO A 491 10.83 3.09 2.40
C PRO A 491 12.36 2.97 2.27
N PHE A 492 12.88 3.19 1.06
CA PHE A 492 14.31 3.35 0.85
C PHE A 492 14.82 4.61 1.56
N LYS A 493 15.95 4.47 2.24
CA LYS A 493 16.54 5.50 3.10
C LYS A 493 18.04 5.53 2.99
N LYS A 494 18.62 6.71 3.19
CA LYS A 494 20.04 6.95 2.94
C LYS A 494 20.95 6.30 3.99
N VAL A 495 22.06 5.75 3.52
CA VAL A 495 23.21 5.37 4.35
C VAL A 495 23.93 6.64 4.78
N LEU A 496 24.05 6.85 6.09
CA LEU A 496 24.69 8.02 6.68
C LEU A 496 26.16 7.77 6.97
N LYS A 497 26.49 6.59 7.53
CA LYS A 497 27.87 6.17 7.83
C LYS A 497 28.02 4.67 7.65
N ILE A 498 29.12 4.20 7.07
CA ILE A 498 29.40 2.76 6.94
C ILE A 498 30.09 2.16 8.18
N SER A 499 30.64 3.01 9.04
CA SER A 499 31.34 2.61 10.25
C SER A 499 31.11 3.63 11.36
N ASP A 500 30.12 3.36 12.20
CA ASP A 500 29.82 4.09 13.43
C ASP A 500 30.00 3.18 14.65
N ASN A 501 30.20 3.81 15.82
CA ASN A 501 30.43 3.09 17.08
C ASN A 501 29.41 3.50 18.17
N PRO A 502 28.10 3.24 17.97
CA PRO A 502 27.08 3.70 18.90
C PRO A 502 27.12 2.93 20.23
N SER A 503 26.65 3.58 21.30
CA SER A 503 26.36 2.94 22.57
C SER A 503 24.91 2.43 22.56
N ILE A 504 24.72 1.12 22.56
CA ILE A 504 23.40 0.48 22.54
C ILE A 504 23.07 0.00 23.96
N ILE A 505 21.85 0.30 24.42
CA ILE A 505 21.36 -0.16 25.72
C ILE A 505 20.69 -1.52 25.52
N TYR A 506 21.25 -2.54 26.14
CA TYR A 506 20.72 -3.90 26.14
C TYR A 506 20.01 -4.18 27.46
N ASP A 507 18.85 -4.82 27.40
CA ASP A 507 18.17 -5.32 28.59
C ASP A 507 19.07 -6.34 29.32
N GLY A 508 19.14 -6.24 30.64
CA GLY A 508 19.99 -7.09 31.50
C GLY A 508 21.45 -6.67 31.68
N ILE A 509 22.09 -6.04 30.69
CA ILE A 509 23.52 -5.67 30.77
C ILE A 509 23.82 -4.17 30.65
N GLY A 510 22.81 -3.35 30.33
CA GLY A 510 22.97 -1.90 30.19
C GLY A 510 23.66 -1.48 28.89
N SER A 511 24.33 -0.32 28.92
CA SER A 511 24.94 0.27 27.73
C SER A 511 26.22 -0.45 27.31
N LYS A 512 26.33 -0.77 26.02
CA LYS A 512 27.51 -1.40 25.40
C LYS A 512 27.81 -0.71 24.07
N VAL A 513 29.07 -0.30 23.92
CA VAL A 513 29.56 0.26 22.65
C VAL A 513 29.73 -0.86 21.64
N MET A 514 28.99 -0.77 20.54
CA MET A 514 29.14 -1.63 19.36
C MET A 514 30.02 -0.95 18.34
N LYS A 515 30.91 -1.68 17.68
CA LYS A 515 31.88 -1.13 16.72
C LYS A 515 31.53 -1.47 15.29
N HIS A 516 31.83 -0.52 14.40
CA HIS A 516 31.70 -0.67 12.95
C HIS A 516 30.30 -1.11 12.53
N LEU A 517 29.27 -0.45 13.08
CA LEU A 517 27.91 -0.58 12.60
C LEU A 517 27.68 0.39 11.43
N ILE A 518 26.75 0.07 10.55
CA ILE A 518 26.31 0.99 9.50
C ILE A 518 25.17 1.81 10.07
N GLN A 519 25.25 3.14 9.95
CA GLN A 519 24.21 4.07 10.34
C GLN A 519 23.42 4.49 9.11
N THR A 520 22.09 4.45 9.19
CA THR A 520 21.18 4.92 8.15
C THR A 520 20.19 5.92 8.73
N GLU A 521 19.48 6.65 7.88
CA GLU A 521 18.21 7.25 8.28
C GLU A 521 17.26 6.17 8.83
N LYS A 522 16.30 6.59 9.63
CA LYS A 522 15.34 5.70 10.30
C LYS A 522 14.60 4.79 9.30
N ILE A 523 14.84 3.48 9.41
CA ILE A 523 14.19 2.39 8.64
C ILE A 523 13.60 1.29 9.51
N SER A 524 13.71 1.42 10.83
CA SER A 524 13.30 0.39 11.79
C SER A 524 12.59 1.01 12.98
N GLN A 525 11.80 0.24 13.72
CA GLN A 525 11.22 0.62 15.00
C GLN A 525 11.48 -0.45 16.07
N SER A 526 11.00 -0.23 17.30
CA SER A 526 11.08 -1.25 18.35
C SER A 526 10.39 -2.55 17.91
N GLY A 527 11.06 -3.69 18.09
CA GLY A 527 10.63 -5.00 17.57
C GLY A 527 11.23 -5.40 16.21
N ASP A 528 11.89 -4.47 15.49
CA ASP A 528 12.56 -4.77 14.22
C ASP A 528 13.99 -5.28 14.39
N SER A 529 14.47 -5.48 15.61
CA SER A 529 15.78 -6.09 15.85
C SER A 529 15.88 -7.45 15.17
N GLY A 530 16.92 -7.64 14.38
CA GLY A 530 17.11 -8.80 13.52
C GLY A 530 16.60 -8.62 12.10
N ALA A 531 15.80 -7.58 11.78
CA ALA A 531 15.23 -7.38 10.45
C ALA A 531 16.31 -7.30 9.36
N PRO A 532 16.17 -8.00 8.24
CA PRO A 532 17.16 -7.96 7.17
C PRO A 532 17.10 -6.63 6.41
N VAL A 533 18.27 -6.17 5.98
CA VAL A 533 18.44 -4.92 5.22
C VAL A 533 19.04 -5.20 3.86
N PHE A 534 18.45 -4.61 2.83
CA PHE A 534 18.82 -4.83 1.44
C PHE A 534 19.06 -3.53 0.67
N THR A 535 19.86 -3.68 -0.38
CA THR A 535 19.97 -2.71 -1.48
C THR A 535 18.75 -2.78 -2.40
N MET A 536 18.61 -1.80 -3.30
CA MET A 536 17.52 -1.75 -4.30
C MET A 536 17.50 -2.98 -5.23
N ASP A 537 18.68 -3.51 -5.58
CA ASP A 537 18.83 -4.72 -6.39
C ASP A 537 18.68 -6.02 -5.59
N GLY A 538 18.40 -5.95 -4.28
CA GLY A 538 18.09 -7.13 -3.45
C GLY A 538 19.31 -7.85 -2.89
N LYS A 539 20.48 -7.19 -2.84
CA LYS A 539 21.67 -7.72 -2.16
C LYS A 539 21.57 -7.45 -0.66
N VAL A 540 22.02 -8.40 0.15
CA VAL A 540 21.98 -8.31 1.61
C VAL A 540 23.10 -7.41 2.10
N VAL A 541 22.75 -6.41 2.91
CA VAL A 541 23.70 -5.52 3.58
C VAL A 541 23.97 -6.00 5.02
N GLY A 542 22.92 -6.38 5.75
CA GLY A 542 23.01 -6.69 7.17
C GLY A 542 21.67 -6.99 7.82
N ILE A 543 21.66 -6.95 9.15
CA ILE A 543 20.42 -6.98 9.96
C ILE A 543 20.37 -5.75 10.88
N ILE A 544 19.17 -5.27 11.18
CA ILE A 544 18.95 -4.20 12.16
C ILE A 544 19.35 -4.69 13.54
N VAL A 545 20.14 -3.92 14.28
CA VAL A 545 20.53 -4.22 15.67
C VAL A 545 19.93 -3.22 16.67
N GLY A 546 19.50 -2.05 16.20
CA GLY A 546 18.89 -1.02 17.01
C GLY A 546 18.70 0.29 16.25
N GLY A 547 18.31 1.34 16.96
CA GLY A 547 18.10 2.69 16.44
C GLY A 547 17.67 3.62 17.57
N ASP A 548 17.65 4.92 17.31
CA ASP A 548 16.98 5.86 18.22
C ASP A 548 15.47 5.87 17.93
N GLU A 549 14.67 6.68 18.63
CA GLU A 549 13.22 6.77 18.33
C GLU A 549 12.91 7.64 17.11
N VAL A 550 13.86 8.47 16.66
CA VAL A 550 13.56 9.63 15.82
C VAL A 550 14.22 9.56 14.44
N SER A 551 15.52 9.33 14.38
CA SER A 551 16.34 9.75 13.24
C SER A 551 17.13 8.66 12.56
N VAL A 552 17.57 7.62 13.29
CA VAL A 552 18.57 6.68 12.79
C VAL A 552 18.28 5.22 13.14
N SER A 553 18.76 4.35 12.26
CA SER A 553 18.83 2.91 12.46
C SER A 553 20.27 2.45 12.34
N TYR A 554 20.61 1.38 13.05
CA TYR A 554 21.93 0.76 13.03
C TYR A 554 21.84 -0.67 12.50
N ILE A 555 22.74 -0.98 11.57
CA ILE A 555 22.81 -2.25 10.87
C ILE A 555 24.12 -2.95 11.21
N LEU A 556 24.02 -4.23 11.59
CA LEU A 556 25.14 -5.14 11.74
C LEU A 556 25.49 -5.76 10.37
N PRO A 557 26.70 -5.55 9.81
CA PRO A 557 27.05 -6.03 8.47
C PRO A 557 26.96 -7.55 8.33
N ILE A 558 26.27 -8.03 7.30
CA ILE A 558 25.97 -9.47 7.15
C ILE A 558 27.24 -10.32 7.06
N ARG A 559 28.27 -9.86 6.33
CA ARG A 559 29.52 -10.60 6.15
C ARG A 559 30.19 -10.93 7.48
N ARG A 560 30.10 -10.02 8.46
CA ARG A 560 30.65 -10.26 9.80
C ARG A 560 29.95 -11.43 10.48
N ILE A 561 28.62 -11.44 10.42
CA ILE A 561 27.78 -12.50 11.00
C ILE A 561 28.11 -13.86 10.37
N LEU A 562 28.11 -13.92 9.03
CA LEU A 562 28.36 -15.14 8.27
C LEU A 562 29.75 -15.73 8.61
N ASN A 563 30.77 -14.88 8.66
CA ASN A 563 32.13 -15.30 8.99
C ASN A 563 32.24 -15.77 10.45
N THR A 564 31.67 -15.04 11.41
CA THR A 564 31.81 -15.40 12.83
C THR A 564 31.02 -16.66 13.19
N LEU A 565 29.79 -16.82 12.70
CA LEU A 565 28.97 -18.00 12.98
C LEU A 565 29.23 -19.16 12.00
N SER A 566 30.13 -18.98 11.04
CA SER A 566 30.47 -19.95 9.99
C SER A 566 29.25 -20.43 9.19
N VAL A 567 28.37 -19.51 8.80
CA VAL A 567 27.13 -19.77 8.04
C VAL A 567 27.16 -19.09 6.66
N ARG A 568 26.28 -19.53 5.75
CA ARG A 568 26.16 -19.04 4.36
C ARG A 568 24.71 -18.67 4.01
N LEU A 569 24.52 -17.82 3.01
CA LEU A 569 23.18 -17.43 2.51
C LEU A 569 22.55 -18.48 1.60
N THR A 570 23.37 -19.26 0.89
CA THR A 570 22.92 -20.30 -0.04
C THR A 570 23.52 -21.65 0.33
N THR A 571 22.96 -22.71 -0.21
CA THR A 571 23.42 -24.09 -0.03
C THR A 571 24.65 -24.46 -0.87
N SER A 572 25.01 -23.62 -1.84
CA SER A 572 26.09 -23.82 -2.81
C SER A 572 27.50 -23.60 -2.24
#